data_AF-A0A2N7QGV2-F1
#
_entry.id   AF-A0A2N7QGV2-F1
#
_cell.length_a   1.000
_cell.length_b   1.000
_cell.length_c   1.000
_cell.angle_alpha   90.00
_cell.angle_beta   90.00
_cell.angle_gamma   90.00
#
_symmetry.space_group_name_H-M   'P 1'
#
loop_
_entity.id
_entity.type
_entity.pdbx_description
1 polymer ?
#
loop_
_entity_poly.entity_id
_entity_poly.type
_entity_poly.pdbx_seq_one_letter_code
_entity_poly.pdbx_strand_id
1 'polypeptide(L)'
;MSEEVKEKREIPPEIIERVKKLREEIEYHNYRYYVLDSPVISDAEYDALMRELRQLEEMYPELITPDSPTQRVGFKPAEGFKEVPHAEPMLSLDDAMNEDEVIEFDKRIKRFLGLPEETPIEYTVEPKIDGLAVELVYENGSLIIGATRGDGYVGEDVTNNIKTIPTIPLRLRKFT
;
A
#
# COMPACT_ATOMS: atom_id res chain seq x y z
N MET A 1 -9.07 -7.78 -41.84
CA MET A 1 -8.73 -7.90 -40.41
C MET A 1 -7.25 -8.21 -40.35
N SER A 2 -6.42 -7.18 -40.29
CA SER A 2 -4.96 -7.30 -40.29
C SER A 2 -4.50 -7.43 -38.85
N GLU A 3 -4.03 -8.62 -38.48
CA GLU A 3 -3.23 -8.83 -37.27
C GLU A 3 -1.90 -8.09 -37.46
N GLU A 4 -1.74 -6.94 -36.81
CA GLU A 4 -0.44 -6.30 -36.68
C GLU A 4 0.43 -7.17 -35.76
N VAL A 5 1.34 -7.91 -36.39
CA VAL A 5 2.48 -8.53 -35.73
C VAL A 5 3.31 -7.38 -35.12
N LYS A 6 3.16 -7.12 -33.83
CA LYS A 6 4.06 -6.21 -33.10
C LYS A 6 5.45 -6.82 -33.14
N GLU A 7 6.30 -6.27 -34.02
CA GLU A 7 7.72 -6.55 -34.09
C GLU A 7 8.31 -6.33 -32.69
N LYS A 8 8.80 -7.41 -32.07
CA LYS A 8 9.31 -7.39 -30.70
C LYS A 8 10.61 -6.58 -30.70
N ARG A 9 10.52 -5.27 -30.44
CA ARG A 9 11.69 -4.40 -30.38
C ARG A 9 12.62 -4.93 -29.30
N GLU A 10 13.87 -5.18 -29.66
CA GLU A 10 14.90 -5.55 -28.70
C GLU A 10 15.14 -4.36 -27.78
N ILE A 11 14.84 -4.52 -26.49
CA ILE A 11 14.99 -3.46 -25.50
C ILE A 11 16.44 -3.48 -25.04
N PRO A 12 17.21 -2.39 -25.21
CA PRO A 12 18.60 -2.36 -24.77
C PRO A 12 18.69 -2.60 -23.25
N PRO A 13 19.64 -3.43 -22.77
CA PRO A 13 19.80 -3.71 -21.34
C PRO A 13 19.96 -2.45 -20.48
N GLU A 14 20.58 -1.40 -21.03
CA GLU A 14 20.77 -0.11 -20.35
C GLU A 14 19.44 0.60 -20.08
N ILE A 15 18.46 0.48 -20.98
CA ILE A 15 17.11 1.01 -20.79
C ILE A 15 16.40 0.27 -19.67
N ILE A 16 16.49 -1.07 -19.65
CA ILE A 16 15.88 -1.89 -18.60
C ILE A 16 16.44 -1.49 -17.22
N GLU A 17 17.76 -1.36 -17.12
CA GLU A 17 18.43 -0.94 -15.89
C GLU A 17 18.09 0.51 -15.51
N ARG A 18 17.98 1.42 -16.48
CA ARG A 18 17.58 2.81 -16.21
C ARG A 18 16.14 2.90 -15.69
N VAL A 19 15.20 2.19 -16.30
CA VAL A 19 13.80 2.14 -15.83
C VAL A 19 13.73 1.61 -14.41
N LYS A 20 14.49 0.54 -14.12
CA LYS A 20 14.57 -0.02 -12.76
C LYS A 20 15.09 1.02 -11.76
N LYS A 21 16.20 1.71 -12.07
CA LYS A 21 16.77 2.75 -11.20
C LYS A 21 15.83 3.93 -11.00
N LEU A 22 15.17 4.39 -12.07
CA LEU A 22 14.19 5.48 -11.98
C LEU A 22 13.05 5.11 -11.03
N ARG A 23 12.52 3.88 -11.13
CA ARG A 23 11.49 3.40 -10.19
C ARG A 23 11.98 3.41 -8.75
N GLU A 24 13.19 2.91 -8.51
CA GLU A 24 13.80 2.88 -7.17
C GLU A 24 14.03 4.29 -6.62
N GLU A 25 14.54 5.22 -7.42
CA GLU A 25 14.77 6.63 -7.05
C GLU A 25 13.44 7.35 -6.77
N ILE A 26 12.45 7.21 -7.64
CA ILE A 26 11.13 7.84 -7.47
C ILE A 26 10.44 7.30 -6.21
N GLU A 27 10.44 5.99 -5.98
CA GLU A 27 9.89 5.41 -4.75
C GLU A 27 10.70 5.81 -3.50
N TYR A 28 12.01 6.06 -3.66
CA TYR A 28 12.83 6.64 -2.60
C TYR A 28 12.31 8.02 -2.19
N HIS A 29 12.11 8.90 -3.19
CA HIS A 29 11.66 10.26 -2.98
C HIS A 29 10.19 10.34 -2.52
N ASN A 30 9.31 9.49 -3.04
CA ASN A 30 7.91 9.41 -2.61
C ASN A 30 7.81 9.10 -1.11
N TYR A 31 8.56 8.14 -0.61
CA TYR A 31 8.58 7.85 0.83
C TYR A 31 9.12 9.02 1.65
N ARG A 32 10.20 9.66 1.19
CA ARG A 32 10.78 10.83 1.88
C ARG A 32 9.77 11.97 1.96
N TYR A 33 9.04 12.21 0.88
CA TYR A 33 8.03 13.26 0.80
C TYR A 33 6.76 12.90 1.59
N TYR A 34 6.09 11.80 1.26
CA TYR A 34 4.76 11.48 1.78
C TYR A 34 4.74 10.77 3.13
N VAL A 35 5.79 10.01 3.48
CA VAL A 35 5.81 9.20 4.71
C VAL A 35 6.67 9.82 5.80
N LEU A 36 7.86 10.33 5.44
CA LEU A 36 8.78 10.93 6.40
C LEU A 36 8.65 12.44 6.54
N ASP A 37 7.86 13.10 5.69
CA ASP A 37 7.75 14.57 5.63
C ASP A 37 9.15 15.26 5.60
N SER A 38 10.08 14.67 4.85
CA SER A 38 11.49 15.06 4.77
C SER A 38 12.05 14.90 3.34
N PRO A 39 11.56 15.71 2.38
CA PRO A 39 12.00 15.65 0.99
C PRO A 39 13.48 16.00 0.86
N VAL A 40 14.15 15.38 -0.12
CA VAL A 40 15.60 15.53 -0.36
C VAL A 40 15.93 16.10 -1.74
N ILE A 41 14.91 16.23 -2.59
CA ILE A 41 14.99 16.86 -3.91
C ILE A 41 13.80 17.81 -4.06
N SER A 42 13.92 18.77 -4.96
CA SER A 42 12.85 19.68 -5.33
C SER A 42 11.80 19.01 -6.23
N ASP A 43 10.61 19.60 -6.29
CA ASP A 43 9.52 19.14 -7.18
C ASP A 43 9.96 19.10 -8.65
N ALA A 44 10.78 20.07 -9.07
CA ALA A 44 11.29 20.12 -10.45
C ALA A 44 12.23 18.95 -10.78
N GLU A 45 13.06 18.52 -9.82
CA GLU A 45 13.92 17.34 -9.96
C GLU A 45 13.08 16.07 -9.98
N TYR A 46 12.08 15.96 -9.10
CA TYR A 46 11.15 14.83 -9.08
C TYR A 46 10.37 14.71 -10.40
N ASP A 47 9.83 15.82 -10.90
CA ASP A 47 9.10 15.88 -12.17
C ASP A 47 9.98 15.46 -13.36
N ALA A 48 11.28 15.77 -13.32
CA ALA A 48 12.23 15.33 -14.34
C ALA A 48 12.38 13.80 -14.34
N LEU A 49 12.52 13.17 -13.16
CA LEU A 49 12.58 11.71 -13.02
C LEU A 49 11.29 11.05 -13.53
N MET A 50 10.13 11.55 -13.10
CA MET A 50 8.83 11.03 -13.52
C MET A 50 8.62 11.17 -15.04
N ARG A 51 9.05 12.29 -15.63
CA ARG A 51 8.95 12.52 -17.07
C ARG A 51 9.84 11.55 -17.85
N GLU A 52 11.07 11.33 -17.39
CA GLU A 52 11.97 10.36 -18.01
C GLU A 52 11.39 8.94 -17.96
N LEU A 53 10.88 8.51 -16.80
CA LEU A 53 10.26 7.20 -16.65
C LEU A 53 9.07 7.03 -17.59
N ARG A 54 8.18 8.03 -17.69
CA ARG A 54 7.04 8.01 -18.62
C ARG A 54 7.49 7.88 -20.07
N GLN A 55 8.49 8.65 -20.49
CA GLN A 55 9.01 8.59 -21.87
C GLN A 55 9.58 7.21 -22.22
N LEU A 56 10.30 6.58 -21.28
CA LEU A 56 10.85 5.25 -21.49
C LEU A 56 9.74 4.19 -21.57
N GLU A 57 8.72 4.29 -20.71
CA GLU A 57 7.57 3.39 -20.74
C GLU A 57 6.66 3.59 -21.97
N GLU A 58 6.54 4.81 -22.48
CA GLU A 58 5.87 5.09 -23.76
C GLU A 58 6.64 4.50 -24.95
N MET A 59 7.97 4.57 -24.93
CA MET A 59 8.83 4.04 -25.97
C MET A 59 8.91 2.50 -25.95
N TYR A 60 8.88 1.92 -24.76
CA TYR A 60 8.95 0.48 -24.49
C TYR A 60 7.79 0.04 -23.57
N PRO A 61 6.56 -0.09 -24.12
CA PRO A 61 5.38 -0.45 -23.33
C PRO A 61 5.50 -1.80 -22.60
N GLU A 62 6.38 -2.69 -23.06
CA GLU A 62 6.67 -3.98 -22.43
C GLU A 62 7.32 -3.82 -21.05
N LEU A 63 7.93 -2.66 -20.76
CA LEU A 63 8.54 -2.38 -19.47
C LEU A 63 7.53 -1.94 -18.42
N ILE A 64 6.31 -1.52 -18.80
CA ILE A 64 5.29 -1.05 -17.85
C ILE A 64 4.91 -2.20 -16.91
N THR A 65 5.06 -1.97 -15.60
CA THR A 65 4.66 -2.91 -14.57
C THR A 65 3.53 -2.35 -13.71
N PRO A 66 2.65 -3.19 -13.13
CA PRO A 66 1.54 -2.73 -12.28
C PRO A 66 1.95 -1.96 -11.01
N ASP A 67 3.23 -2.07 -10.61
CA ASP A 67 3.86 -1.40 -9.48
C ASP A 67 4.70 -0.17 -9.89
N SER A 68 4.71 0.20 -11.18
CA SER A 68 5.44 1.39 -11.62
C SER A 68 4.79 2.67 -11.07
N PRO A 69 5.58 3.67 -10.62
CA PRO A 69 5.06 4.95 -10.12
C PRO A 69 4.15 5.69 -11.13
N THR A 70 4.31 5.44 -12.43
CA THR A 70 3.47 6.02 -13.48
C THR A 70 2.03 5.51 -13.44
N GLN A 71 1.78 4.35 -12.82
CA GLN A 71 0.46 3.73 -12.72
C GLN A 71 -0.38 4.29 -11.56
N ARG A 72 0.12 5.27 -10.80
CA ARG A 72 -0.64 5.89 -9.70
C ARG A 72 -1.74 6.85 -10.18
N VAL A 73 -1.68 7.33 -11.43
CA VAL A 73 -2.62 8.33 -11.97
C VAL A 73 -3.55 7.70 -13.00
N GLY A 74 -4.85 7.95 -12.91
CA GLY A 74 -5.75 7.81 -14.06
C GLY A 74 -6.54 6.51 -14.17
N PHE A 75 -6.93 5.87 -13.06
CA PHE A 75 -7.94 4.82 -13.14
C PHE A 75 -9.30 5.41 -13.51
N LYS A 76 -9.96 4.86 -14.53
CA LYS A 76 -11.39 5.10 -14.74
C LYS A 76 -12.15 4.61 -13.49
N PRO A 77 -13.23 5.29 -13.08
CA PRO A 77 -14.11 4.76 -12.04
C PRO A 77 -14.49 3.33 -12.39
N ALA A 78 -14.31 2.41 -11.44
CA ALA A 78 -14.71 1.02 -11.65
C ALA A 78 -16.23 0.96 -11.88
N GLU A 79 -16.68 0.14 -12.84
CA GLU A 79 -18.11 -0.06 -13.12
C GLU A 79 -18.83 -0.81 -11.98
N GLY A 80 -18.07 -1.33 -11.02
CA GLY A 80 -18.52 -1.95 -9.79
C GLY A 80 -17.33 -2.51 -9.01
N PHE A 81 -17.52 -2.79 -7.72
CA PHE A 81 -16.51 -3.44 -6.90
C PHE A 81 -16.73 -4.95 -6.89
N LYS A 82 -15.64 -5.71 -7.03
CA LYS A 82 -15.69 -7.17 -6.87
C LYS A 82 -15.58 -7.51 -5.39
N GLU A 83 -16.29 -8.54 -4.97
CA GLU A 83 -16.09 -9.09 -3.62
C GLU A 83 -14.73 -9.80 -3.54
N VAL A 84 -14.04 -9.59 -2.42
CA VAL A 84 -12.75 -10.21 -2.12
C VAL A 84 -12.82 -10.81 -0.71
N PRO A 85 -12.65 -12.13 -0.55
CA PRO A 85 -12.50 -12.72 0.76
C PRO A 85 -11.18 -12.26 1.37
N HIS A 86 -11.21 -11.85 2.64
CA HIS A 86 -10.02 -11.46 3.38
C HIS A 86 -9.10 -12.66 3.60
N ALA A 87 -7.79 -12.42 3.60
CA ALA A 87 -6.81 -13.47 3.90
C ALA A 87 -6.97 -13.96 5.35
N GLU A 88 -7.29 -13.04 6.25
CA GLU A 88 -7.64 -13.29 7.65
C GLU A 88 -8.83 -12.38 8.06
N PRO A 89 -9.74 -12.83 8.95
CA PRO A 89 -10.88 -12.02 9.35
C PRO A 89 -10.49 -10.66 9.97
N MET A 90 -11.08 -9.57 9.47
CA MET A 90 -10.92 -8.22 9.99
C MET A 90 -11.90 -7.94 11.15
N LEU A 91 -11.48 -8.33 12.35
CA LEU A 91 -12.27 -8.21 13.58
C LEU A 91 -12.51 -6.76 14.01
N SER A 92 -13.58 -6.54 14.80
CA SER A 92 -13.79 -5.30 15.55
C SER A 92 -13.17 -5.41 16.94
N LEU A 93 -13.05 -4.26 17.61
CA LEU A 93 -12.70 -4.18 19.02
C LEU A 93 -13.95 -3.90 19.85
N ASP A 94 -13.96 -4.38 21.09
CA ASP A 94 -14.90 -3.91 22.11
C ASP A 94 -14.53 -2.48 22.51
N ASP A 95 -15.54 -1.67 22.84
CA ASP A 95 -15.33 -0.31 23.29
C ASP A 95 -15.26 -0.22 24.83
N ALA A 96 -14.53 0.79 25.32
CA ALA A 96 -14.57 1.25 26.70
C ALA A 96 -14.79 2.77 26.70
N MET A 97 -15.81 3.25 27.41
CA MET A 97 -16.27 4.64 27.37
C MET A 97 -15.83 5.46 28.59
N ASN A 98 -15.26 4.81 29.61
CA ASN A 98 -14.79 5.44 30.84
C ASN A 98 -13.60 4.68 31.44
N GLU A 99 -12.97 5.28 32.45
CA GLU A 99 -11.78 4.73 33.13
C GLU A 99 -12.06 3.39 33.81
N ASP A 100 -13.21 3.23 34.45
CA ASP A 100 -13.57 1.99 35.15
C ASP A 100 -13.67 0.80 34.18
N GLU A 101 -14.22 1.01 32.99
CA GLU A 101 -14.29 -0.01 31.93
C GLU A 101 -12.91 -0.42 31.42
N VAL A 102 -11.97 0.51 31.32
CA VAL A 102 -10.56 0.22 30.95
C VAL A 102 -9.86 -0.57 32.06
N ILE A 103 -10.09 -0.21 33.32
CA ILE A 103 -9.55 -0.95 34.47
C ILE A 103 -10.11 -2.38 34.50
N GLU A 104 -11.41 -2.56 34.22
CA GLU A 104 -12.00 -3.90 34.18
C GLU A 104 -11.50 -4.73 33.00
N PHE A 105 -11.22 -4.11 31.85
CA PHE A 105 -10.54 -4.75 30.73
C PHE A 105 -9.16 -5.32 31.14
N ASP A 106 -8.34 -4.53 31.83
CA ASP A 106 -7.04 -4.99 32.35
C ASP A 106 -7.20 -6.17 33.32
N LYS A 107 -8.14 -6.08 34.26
CA LYS A 107 -8.43 -7.18 35.19
C LYS A 107 -8.88 -8.45 34.46
N ARG A 108 -9.70 -8.31 33.41
CA ARG A 108 -10.15 -9.43 32.58
C ARG A 108 -8.99 -10.13 31.88
N ILE A 109 -8.04 -9.37 31.33
CA ILE A 109 -6.82 -9.93 30.72
C ILE A 109 -6.00 -10.69 31.77
N LYS A 110 -5.76 -10.11 32.95
CA LYS A 110 -4.98 -10.76 34.01
C LYS A 110 -5.63 -12.08 34.47
N ARG A 111 -6.95 -12.09 34.65
CA ARG A 111 -7.70 -13.32 34.96
C ARG A 111 -7.58 -14.36 33.85
N PHE A 112 -7.70 -13.95 32.59
CA PHE A 112 -7.56 -14.85 31.44
C PHE A 112 -6.16 -15.48 31.34
N LEU A 113 -5.12 -14.71 31.66
CA LEU A 113 -3.73 -15.16 31.66
C LEU A 113 -3.31 -15.87 32.96
N GLY A 114 -4.16 -15.91 33.99
CA GLY A 114 -3.83 -16.49 35.30
C GLY A 114 -2.80 -15.68 36.11
N LEU A 115 -2.72 -14.37 35.88
CA LEU A 115 -1.78 -13.48 36.55
C LEU A 115 -2.39 -12.87 37.84
N PRO A 116 -1.57 -12.62 38.89
CA PRO A 116 -1.99 -11.80 40.02
C PRO A 116 -2.44 -10.40 39.58
N GLU A 117 -3.43 -9.81 40.26
CA GLU A 117 -4.03 -8.51 39.90
C GLU A 117 -3.00 -7.36 39.86
N GLU A 118 -2.01 -7.41 40.73
CA GLU A 118 -0.92 -6.42 40.82
C GLU A 118 0.17 -6.58 39.76
N THR A 119 0.08 -7.61 38.91
CA THR A 119 1.08 -7.82 37.85
C THR A 119 0.99 -6.70 36.83
N PRO A 120 2.05 -5.93 36.57
CA PRO A 120 2.00 -4.91 35.52
C PRO A 120 1.94 -5.58 34.14
N ILE A 121 1.04 -5.11 33.29
CA ILE A 121 0.97 -5.47 31.87
C ILE A 121 1.40 -4.24 31.07
N GLU A 122 2.29 -4.44 30.11
CA GLU A 122 2.66 -3.41 29.15
C GLU A 122 1.62 -3.35 28.04
N TYR A 123 1.09 -2.16 27.77
CA TYR A 123 0.11 -1.90 26.74
C TYR A 123 0.66 -0.93 25.71
N THR A 124 0.49 -1.25 24.43
CA THR A 124 0.65 -0.28 23.34
C THR A 124 -0.66 0.48 23.19
N VAL A 125 -0.60 1.81 23.20
CA VAL A 125 -1.76 2.69 23.03
C VAL A 125 -1.58 3.50 21.76
N GLU A 126 -2.56 3.41 20.86
CA GLU A 126 -2.57 4.10 19.57
C GLU A 126 -3.85 4.93 19.43
N PRO A 127 -3.81 6.12 18.79
CA PRO A 127 -5.02 6.85 18.46
C PRO A 127 -5.95 6.02 17.57
N LYS A 128 -7.23 5.92 17.93
CA LYS A 128 -8.25 5.30 17.08
C LYS A 128 -8.55 6.22 15.90
N ILE A 129 -7.99 5.89 14.73
CA ILE A 129 -8.22 6.65 13.50
C ILE A 129 -9.67 6.43 13.04
N ASP A 130 -10.42 7.52 12.93
CA ASP A 130 -11.79 7.48 12.42
C ASP A 130 -11.77 7.55 10.88
N GLY A 131 -11.95 6.41 10.24
CA GLY A 131 -11.84 6.23 8.80
C GLY A 131 -12.36 4.88 8.37
N LEU A 132 -11.97 4.45 7.16
CA LEU A 132 -12.34 3.13 6.62
C LEU A 132 -11.17 2.16 6.79
N ALA A 133 -11.42 1.01 7.42
CA ALA A 133 -10.46 -0.07 7.50
C ALA A 133 -10.28 -0.72 6.11
N VAL A 134 -9.01 -0.98 5.76
CA VAL A 134 -8.63 -1.61 4.49
C VAL A 134 -7.62 -2.74 4.74
N GLU A 135 -7.69 -3.80 3.94
CA GLU A 135 -6.68 -4.86 3.86
C GLU A 135 -5.80 -4.61 2.63
N LEU A 136 -4.47 -4.69 2.80
CA LEU A 136 -3.50 -4.57 1.72
C LEU A 136 -2.66 -5.84 1.64
N VAL A 137 -2.82 -6.62 0.57
CA VAL A 137 -2.09 -7.88 0.36
C VAL A 137 -0.91 -7.62 -0.57
N TYR A 138 0.28 -7.99 -0.09
CA TYR A 138 1.52 -7.91 -0.86
C TYR A 138 2.08 -9.31 -1.10
N GLU A 139 2.34 -9.64 -2.37
CA GLU A 139 3.02 -10.88 -2.75
C GLU A 139 4.40 -10.55 -3.33
N ASN A 140 5.44 -11.22 -2.81
CA ASN A 140 6.83 -10.95 -3.18
C ASN A 140 7.22 -9.45 -3.06
N GLY A 141 6.55 -8.74 -2.16
CA GLY A 141 6.73 -7.31 -1.92
C GLY A 141 5.91 -6.40 -2.83
N SER A 142 5.18 -6.89 -3.84
CA SER A 142 4.34 -6.05 -4.71
C SER A 142 2.88 -6.07 -4.24
N LEU A 143 2.23 -4.91 -4.22
CA LEU A 143 0.81 -4.78 -3.87
C LEU A 143 -0.04 -5.47 -4.94
N ILE A 144 -0.78 -6.51 -4.55
CA ILE A 144 -1.66 -7.26 -5.45
C ILE A 144 -3.14 -6.96 -5.23
N ILE A 145 -3.56 -6.72 -3.98
CA ILE A 145 -4.95 -6.51 -3.60
C ILE A 145 -5.02 -5.41 -2.55
N GLY A 146 -5.96 -4.48 -2.74
CA GLY A 146 -6.46 -3.60 -1.69
C GLY A 146 -7.96 -3.80 -1.54
N ALA A 147 -8.44 -4.16 -0.35
CA ALA A 147 -9.85 -4.44 -0.09
C ALA A 147 -10.41 -3.57 1.05
N THR A 148 -11.69 -3.18 0.97
CA THR A 148 -12.40 -2.59 2.12
C THR A 148 -12.71 -3.67 3.16
N ARG A 149 -12.99 -3.30 4.42
CA ARG A 149 -13.37 -4.29 5.46
C ARG A 149 -14.66 -5.09 5.17
N GLY A 150 -15.62 -4.49 4.48
CA GLY A 150 -16.96 -5.07 4.32
C GLY A 150 -17.57 -5.56 5.64
N ASP A 151 -17.91 -6.85 5.71
CA ASP A 151 -18.47 -7.49 6.91
C ASP A 151 -17.41 -8.07 7.88
N GLY A 152 -16.13 -7.90 7.56
CA GLY A 152 -15.01 -8.45 8.29
C GLY A 152 -14.49 -9.79 7.74
N TYR A 153 -15.22 -10.43 6.82
CA TYR A 153 -14.79 -11.66 6.12
C TYR A 153 -14.66 -11.45 4.62
N VAL A 154 -15.54 -10.64 4.03
CA VAL A 154 -15.56 -10.29 2.61
C VAL A 154 -15.64 -8.77 2.47
N GLY A 155 -14.71 -8.24 1.68
CA GLY A 155 -14.58 -6.84 1.34
C GLY A 155 -14.85 -6.54 -0.14
N GLU A 156 -14.69 -5.28 -0.51
CA GLU A 156 -14.74 -4.81 -1.90
C GLU A 156 -13.33 -4.55 -2.43
N ASP A 157 -13.00 -5.05 -3.64
CA ASP A 157 -11.74 -4.77 -4.34
C ASP A 157 -11.65 -3.29 -4.72
N VAL A 158 -10.85 -2.55 -3.96
CA VAL A 158 -10.54 -1.13 -4.16
C VAL A 158 -9.08 -0.93 -4.54
N THR A 159 -8.41 -1.94 -5.12
CA THR A 159 -6.98 -1.91 -5.44
C THR A 159 -6.59 -0.68 -6.26
N ASN A 160 -7.36 -0.36 -7.29
CA ASN A 160 -7.09 0.81 -8.13
C ASN A 160 -7.22 2.14 -7.36
N ASN A 161 -8.18 2.24 -6.43
CA ASN A 161 -8.32 3.41 -5.56
C ASN A 161 -7.12 3.52 -4.61
N ILE A 162 -6.73 2.41 -3.98
CA ILE A 162 -5.56 2.33 -3.10
C ILE A 162 -4.28 2.78 -3.80
N LYS A 163 -4.06 2.37 -5.05
CA LYS A 163 -2.87 2.78 -5.84
C LYS A 163 -2.73 4.30 -6.00
N THR A 164 -3.83 5.03 -5.92
CA THR A 164 -3.82 6.50 -6.01
C THR A 164 -3.36 7.19 -4.70
N ILE A 165 -3.35 6.48 -3.57
CA ILE A 165 -2.93 7.01 -2.27
C ILE A 165 -1.39 7.00 -2.20
N PRO A 166 -0.72 8.18 -2.19
CA PRO A 166 0.74 8.23 -2.35
C PRO A 166 1.53 7.62 -1.19
N THR A 167 0.95 7.65 0.02
CA THR A 167 1.56 7.08 1.24
C THR A 167 1.58 5.56 1.25
N ILE A 168 0.73 4.91 0.43
CA ILE A 168 0.70 3.45 0.32
C ILE A 168 1.75 3.03 -0.72
N PRO A 169 2.74 2.20 -0.34
CA PRO A 169 3.76 1.75 -1.28
C PRO A 169 3.16 0.75 -2.28
N LEU A 170 3.48 0.89 -3.57
CA LEU A 170 3.14 -0.15 -4.55
C LEU A 170 4.06 -1.37 -4.40
N ARG A 171 5.24 -1.16 -3.82
CA ARG A 171 6.21 -2.20 -3.52
C ARG A 171 6.88 -1.95 -2.17
N LEU A 172 6.89 -2.98 -1.32
CA LEU A 172 7.59 -2.97 -0.05
C LEU A 172 9.10 -2.87 -0.28
N ARG A 173 9.74 -2.06 0.56
CA ARG A 173 11.20 -1.99 0.60
C ARG A 173 11.74 -3.27 1.22
N LYS A 174 12.84 -3.78 0.66
CA LYS A 174 13.62 -4.82 1.34
C LYS A 174 14.29 -4.17 2.55
N PHE A 175 14.07 -4.75 3.73
CA PHE A 175 14.91 -4.42 4.88
C PHE A 175 16.33 -4.87 4.54
N THR A 176 17.27 -3.93 4.52
CA THR A 176 18.69 -4.16 4.28
C THR A 176 19.45 -3.79 5.54
#